data_AF-A0A260B5H4-F1
#
_entry.id   AF-A0A260B5H4-F1
#
_cell.length_a   1.000
_cell.length_b   1.000
_cell.length_c   1.000
_cell.angle_alpha   90.00
_cell.angle_beta   90.00
_cell.angle_gamma   90.00
#
_symmetry.space_group_name_H-M   'P 1'
#
loop_
_entity.id
_entity.type
_entity.pdbx_description
1 polymer ?
#
loop_
_entity_poly.entity_id
_entity_poly.type
_entity_poly.pdbx_seq_one_letter_code
_entity_poly.pdbx_strand_id
1 'polypeptide(L)'
;MSEGLSVDVNRVRAVADAFTASADALGAAADTVADAGFGAAGSGRNYGDLGAAYVQAHLGLSRGTRAWKSSVDDVADALTTAMNEYERQDDTAAHSIESPR
;
A
#
# COMPACT_ATOMS: atom_id res chain seq x y z
N MET A 1 20.92 25.22 -16.96
CA MET A 1 19.59 25.49 -16.38
C MET A 1 18.95 24.14 -16.14
N SER A 2 18.89 23.67 -14.90
CA SER A 2 18.08 22.49 -14.60
C SER A 2 16.64 22.93 -14.71
N GLU A 3 15.83 22.29 -15.55
CA GLU A 3 14.38 22.46 -15.48
C GLU A 3 13.98 22.09 -14.05
N GLY A 4 13.61 23.09 -13.27
CA GLY A 4 13.22 22.89 -11.87
C GLY A 4 11.97 22.03 -11.87
N LEU A 5 12.09 20.80 -11.39
CA LEU A 5 10.94 19.95 -11.11
C LEU A 5 10.11 20.64 -10.02
N SER A 6 9.01 21.29 -10.38
CA SER A 6 8.07 21.81 -9.38
C SER A 6 7.24 20.65 -8.85
N VAL A 7 7.52 20.23 -7.61
CA VAL A 7 6.77 19.17 -6.94
C VAL A 7 5.68 19.79 -6.09
N ASP A 8 4.41 19.46 -6.36
CA ASP A 8 3.29 19.81 -5.49
C ASP A 8 3.24 18.81 -4.33
N VAL A 9 3.82 19.21 -3.19
CA VAL A 9 3.94 18.38 -1.99
C VAL A 9 2.58 17.91 -1.47
N ASN A 10 1.56 18.77 -1.52
CA ASN A 10 0.22 18.42 -1.08
C ASN A 10 -0.40 17.34 -1.97
N ARG A 11 -0.18 17.45 -3.29
CA ARG A 11 -0.63 16.44 -4.24
C ARG A 11 0.09 15.10 -4.06
N VAL A 12 1.39 15.11 -3.79
CA VAL A 12 2.15 13.87 -3.53
C VAL A 12 1.69 13.20 -2.24
N ARG A 13 1.43 13.98 -1.17
CA ARG A 13 0.84 13.46 0.07
C ARG A 13 -0.54 12.84 -0.15
N ALA A 14 -1.41 13.51 -0.90
CA ALA A 14 -2.72 12.98 -1.24
C ALA A 14 -2.63 11.66 -2.03
N VAL A 15 -1.60 11.49 -2.87
CA VAL A 15 -1.34 10.21 -3.57
C VAL A 15 -0.90 9.12 -2.58
N ALA A 16 -0.03 9.45 -1.62
CA ALA A 16 0.37 8.51 -0.58
C ALA A 16 -0.84 8.06 0.28
N ASP A 17 -1.68 9.00 0.70
CA ASP A 17 -2.92 8.69 1.44
C ASP A 17 -3.86 7.77 0.64
N ALA A 18 -3.99 8.00 -0.67
CA ALA A 18 -4.80 7.16 -1.55
C ALA A 18 -4.22 5.74 -1.69
N PHE A 19 -2.89 5.61 -1.69
CA PHE A 19 -2.23 4.31 -1.66
C PHE A 19 -2.52 3.58 -0.35
N THR A 20 -2.33 4.22 0.81
CA THR A 20 -2.67 3.61 2.12
C THR A 20 -4.13 3.17 2.19
N ALA A 21 -5.08 4.01 1.77
CA ALA A 21 -6.50 3.65 1.73
C ALA A 21 -6.77 2.45 0.81
N SER A 22 -6.05 2.35 -0.32
CA SER A 22 -6.14 1.20 -1.21
C SER A 22 -5.57 -0.07 -0.57
N ALA A 23 -4.47 0.05 0.17
CA ALA A 23 -3.85 -1.05 0.91
C ALA A 23 -4.81 -1.62 1.96
N ASP A 24 -5.51 -0.76 2.70
CA ASP A 24 -6.51 -1.14 3.70
C ASP A 24 -7.72 -1.85 3.06
N ALA A 25 -8.23 -1.31 1.95
CA ALA A 25 -9.33 -1.93 1.20
C ALA A 25 -8.96 -3.33 0.69
N LEU A 26 -7.72 -3.50 0.21
CA LEU A 26 -7.19 -4.79 -0.21
C LEU A 26 -7.03 -5.75 0.98
N GLY A 27 -6.54 -5.26 2.12
CA GLY A 27 -6.47 -6.04 3.36
C GLY A 27 -7.83 -6.58 3.77
N ALA A 28 -8.85 -5.73 3.82
CA ALA A 28 -10.22 -6.12 4.15
C ALA A 28 -10.81 -7.15 3.17
N ALA A 29 -10.50 -7.01 1.87
CA ALA A 29 -10.88 -8.01 0.87
C ALA A 29 -10.16 -9.35 1.09
N ALA A 30 -8.88 -9.34 1.46
CA ALA A 30 -8.12 -10.55 1.79
C ALA A 30 -8.70 -11.27 3.00
N ASP A 31 -9.11 -10.53 4.03
CA ASP A 31 -9.75 -11.07 5.24
C ASP A 31 -11.12 -11.66 4.92
N THR A 32 -11.90 -10.98 4.09
CA THR A 32 -13.21 -11.49 3.61
C THR A 32 -13.04 -12.79 2.82
N VAL A 33 -12.03 -12.87 1.94
CA VAL A 33 -11.69 -14.08 1.19
C VAL A 33 -11.27 -15.22 2.13
N ALA A 34 -10.48 -14.91 3.15
CA ALA A 34 -10.06 -15.88 4.16
C ALA A 34 -11.24 -16.41 4.99
N ASP A 35 -12.20 -15.54 5.35
CA ASP A 35 -13.40 -15.89 6.10
C ASP A 35 -14.46 -16.61 5.25
N ALA A 36 -14.50 -16.35 3.94
CA ALA A 36 -15.38 -17.04 2.98
C ALA A 36 -15.02 -18.52 2.75
N GLY A 37 -14.00 -19.05 3.44
CA GLY A 37 -13.66 -20.47 3.41
C GLY A 37 -14.73 -21.34 4.07
N PHE A 38 -15.49 -22.08 3.26
CA PHE A 38 -16.33 -23.25 3.60
C PHE A 38 -17.41 -23.14 4.70
N GLY A 39 -17.35 -22.15 5.60
CA GLY A 39 -18.20 -22.04 6.79
C GLY A 39 -18.24 -23.33 7.63
N ALA A 40 -19.19 -23.41 8.57
CA ALA A 40 -19.48 -24.65 9.31
C ALA A 40 -19.94 -25.81 8.38
N ALA A 41 -20.22 -25.54 7.11
CA ALA A 41 -20.72 -26.50 6.13
C ALA A 41 -19.63 -27.31 5.41
N GLY A 42 -18.39 -26.82 5.32
CA GLY A 42 -17.36 -27.45 4.49
C GLY A 42 -16.33 -28.32 5.20
N SER A 43 -16.46 -28.59 6.49
CA SER A 43 -15.68 -29.64 7.15
C SER A 43 -16.22 -31.06 6.87
N GLY A 44 -17.39 -31.20 6.23
CA GLY A 44 -18.18 -32.44 6.34
C GLY A 44 -18.55 -33.22 5.09
N ARG A 45 -18.56 -32.67 3.85
CA ARG A 45 -19.12 -33.42 2.70
C ARG A 45 -18.41 -33.18 1.36
N ASN A 46 -17.53 -34.12 1.00
CA ASN A 46 -17.32 -34.65 -0.37
C ASN A 46 -17.00 -33.69 -1.53
N TYR A 47 -15.78 -33.15 -1.59
CA TYR A 47 -15.24 -32.66 -2.89
C TYR A 47 -13.86 -33.21 -3.28
N GLY A 48 -13.22 -34.04 -2.45
CA GLY A 48 -11.91 -34.64 -2.77
C GLY A 48 -10.89 -33.59 -3.22
N ASP A 49 -10.25 -33.83 -4.35
CA ASP A 49 -9.24 -32.93 -4.94
C ASP A 49 -9.77 -31.53 -5.28
N LEU A 50 -11.07 -31.39 -5.59
CA LEU A 50 -11.67 -30.08 -5.88
C LEU A 50 -11.74 -29.20 -4.63
N GLY A 51 -12.02 -29.79 -3.46
CA GLY A 51 -11.98 -29.08 -2.19
C GLY A 51 -10.56 -28.62 -1.84
N ALA A 52 -9.58 -29.49 -2.05
CA ALA A 52 -8.16 -29.16 -1.85
C ALA A 52 -7.68 -28.05 -2.80
N ALA A 53 -8.06 -28.12 -4.08
CA ALA A 53 -7.74 -27.09 -5.07
C ALA A 53 -8.35 -25.73 -4.72
N TYR A 54 -9.59 -25.71 -4.24
CA TYR A 54 -10.26 -24.49 -3.81
C TYR A 54 -9.59 -23.86 -2.56
N VAL A 55 -9.21 -24.67 -1.57
CA VAL A 55 -8.43 -24.18 -0.41
C VAL A 55 -7.09 -23.58 -0.86
N GLN A 56 -6.37 -24.25 -1.76
CA GLN A 56 -5.09 -23.74 -2.26
C GLN A 56 -5.25 -22.44 -3.04
N ALA A 57 -6.31 -22.32 -3.85
CA ALA A 57 -6.64 -21.08 -4.55
C ALA A 57 -6.93 -19.94 -3.57
N HIS A 58 -7.72 -20.19 -2.51
CA HIS A 58 -8.01 -19.22 -1.45
C HIS A 58 -6.76 -18.78 -0.69
N LEU A 59 -5.91 -19.73 -0.30
CA LEU A 59 -4.63 -19.42 0.34
C LEU A 59 -3.70 -18.63 -0.60
N GLY A 60 -3.70 -18.96 -1.90
CA GLY A 60 -2.96 -18.23 -2.93
C GLY A 60 -3.43 -16.79 -3.07
N LEU A 61 -4.74 -16.57 -3.14
CA LEU A 61 -5.35 -15.25 -3.19
C LEU A 61 -5.02 -14.43 -1.94
N SER A 62 -5.17 -15.01 -0.75
CA SER A 62 -4.84 -14.34 0.52
C SER A 62 -3.35 -13.91 0.57
N ARG A 63 -2.42 -14.77 0.12
CA ARG A 63 -1.00 -14.42 0.01
C ARG A 63 -0.75 -13.29 -1.00
N GLY A 64 -1.36 -13.38 -2.18
CA GLY A 64 -1.23 -12.37 -3.24
C GLY A 64 -1.70 -11.00 -2.77
N THR A 65 -2.87 -10.93 -2.12
CA THR A 65 -3.41 -9.66 -1.63
C THR A 65 -2.57 -9.07 -0.50
N ARG A 66 -2.00 -9.87 0.41
CA ARG A 66 -1.05 -9.36 1.43
C ARG A 66 0.23 -8.82 0.83
N ALA A 67 0.79 -9.50 -0.19
CA ALA A 67 1.98 -9.02 -0.87
C ALA A 67 1.71 -7.70 -1.59
N TRP A 68 0.55 -7.57 -2.23
CA TRP A 68 0.14 -6.31 -2.84
C TRP A 68 -0.02 -5.20 -1.80
N LYS A 69 -0.69 -5.46 -0.67
CA LYS A 69 -0.79 -4.50 0.44
C LYS A 69 0.59 -3.98 0.87
N SER A 70 1.52 -4.90 1.15
CA SER A 70 2.89 -4.55 1.55
C SER A 70 3.58 -3.64 0.53
N SER A 71 3.47 -3.96 -0.76
CA SER A 71 4.07 -3.15 -1.81
C SER A 71 3.47 -1.75 -1.91
N VAL A 72 2.18 -1.60 -1.60
CA VAL A 72 1.51 -0.30 -1.60
C VAL A 72 1.94 0.52 -0.38
N ASP A 73 2.03 -0.10 0.80
CA ASP A 73 2.54 0.52 2.02
C ASP A 73 3.98 1.03 1.81
N ASP A 74 4.86 0.22 1.20
CA ASP A 74 6.25 0.60 0.90
C ASP A 74 6.33 1.84 -0.03
N VAL A 75 5.42 1.95 -1.01
CA VAL A 75 5.35 3.10 -1.92
C VAL A 75 4.89 4.36 -1.17
N ALA A 76 3.87 4.24 -0.31
CA ALA A 76 3.37 5.36 0.48
C ALA A 76 4.46 5.90 1.44
N ASP A 77 5.22 5.01 2.08
CA ASP A 77 6.33 5.36 2.96
C ASP A 77 7.48 6.05 2.20
N ALA A 78 7.81 5.55 0.99
CA ALA A 78 8.82 6.16 0.15
C ALA A 78 8.43 7.58 -0.30
N LEU A 79 7.18 7.79 -0.70
CA LEU A 79 6.65 9.11 -1.07
C LEU A 79 6.68 10.07 0.12
N THR A 80 6.25 9.61 1.29
CA THR A 80 6.25 10.41 2.53
C THR A 80 7.66 10.83 2.92
N THR A 81 8.60 9.88 2.90
CA THR A 81 10.02 10.14 3.18
C THR A 81 10.61 11.16 2.21
N ALA A 82 10.32 11.01 0.91
CA ALA A 82 10.80 11.95 -0.11
C ALA A 82 10.25 13.37 0.11
N MET A 83 8.98 13.52 0.51
CA MET A 83 8.39 14.84 0.77
C MET A 83 8.94 15.50 2.02
N ASN A 84 9.18 14.74 3.09
CA ASN A 84 9.81 15.27 4.31
C ASN A 84 11.24 15.77 4.02
N GLU A 85 11.99 15.05 3.19
CA GLU A 85 13.33 15.47 2.79
C GLU A 85 13.30 16.70 1.88
N TYR A 86 12.32 16.77 0.97
CA TYR A 86 12.11 17.94 0.12
C TYR A 86 11.82 19.20 0.95
N GLU A 87 10.87 19.15 1.90
CA GLU A 87 10.54 20.29 2.76
C GLU A 87 11.75 20.73 3.59
N ARG A 88 12.52 19.78 4.14
CA ARG A 88 13.75 20.09 4.89
C ARG A 88 14.79 20.82 4.05
N GLN A 89 14.93 20.43 2.78
CA GLN A 89 15.84 21.10 1.84
C GLN A 89 15.32 22.49 1.45
N ASP A 90 14.02 22.64 1.24
CA ASP A 90 13.38 23.92 0.91
C ASP A 90 13.54 24.92 2.06
N ASP A 91 13.27 24.50 3.30
CA ASP A 91 13.47 25.31 4.50
C ASP A 91 14.91 25.77 4.67
N THR A 92 15.87 24.86 4.41
CA THR A 92 17.31 25.16 4.47
C THR A 92 17.71 26.17 3.41
N ALA A 93 17.19 26.02 2.19
CA ALA A 93 17.43 26.94 1.09
C ALA A 93 16.83 28.32 1.39
N ALA A 94 15.58 28.38 1.86
CA ALA A 94 14.92 29.61 2.27
C ALA A 94 15.71 30.36 3.35
N HIS A 95 16.16 29.67 4.41
CA HIS A 95 17.00 30.26 5.46
C HIS A 95 18.31 30.84 4.92
N SER A 96 18.95 30.17 3.97
CA SER A 96 20.21 30.63 3.38
C SER A 96 20.05 31.90 2.53
N ILE A 97 18.84 32.13 2.01
CA ILE A 97 18.49 33.34 1.25
C ILE A 97 18.14 34.48 2.22
N GLU A 98 17.38 34.19 3.28
CA GLU A 98 16.93 35.20 4.26
C GLU A 98 18.05 35.68 5.19
N SER A 99 19.04 34.83 5.49
CA SER A 99 20.23 35.17 6.27
C SER A 99 21.52 34.84 5.52
N PRO A 100 21.88 35.64 4.49
CA PRO A 100 23.15 35.48 3.79
C PRO A 100 24.29 35.79 4.77
N ARG A 101 25.31 34.93 4.80
CA ARG A 101 26.54 35.17 5.56
C ARG A 101 27.30 36.41 5.07
#